data_AF-A0A8X6SG95-F1
#
_entry.id   AF-A0A8X6SG95-F1
#
_cell.length_a   1.000
_cell.length_b   1.000
_cell.length_c   1.000
_cell.angle_alpha   90.00
_cell.angle_beta   90.00
_cell.angle_gamma   90.00
#
_symmetry.space_group_name_H-M   'P 1'
#
loop_
_entity.id
_entity.type
_entity.pdbx_description
1 polymer ?
#
loop_
_entity_poly.entity_id
_entity_poly.type
_entity_poly.pdbx_seq_one_letter_code
_entity_poly.pdbx_strand_id
1 'polypeptide(L)'
;MSFEMVFFHPELPVQVNKQADLPAYLKQLALDRIGDIPIDAVQVFTDGSRDDNYRSGRGIYIKSQDHILRIQRRNPDGCSVFRSELIIIDEVLGSLASPPN
;
A
#
# COMPACT_ATOMS: atom_id res chain seq x y z
N MET A 1 -0.95 -2.40 18.59
CA MET A 1 0.05 -1.96 17.61
C MET A 1 -0.19 -0.48 17.36
N SER A 2 0.77 0.39 17.69
CA SER A 2 0.63 1.82 17.40
C SER A 2 1.16 2.07 15.98
N PHE A 3 0.32 2.65 15.12
CA PHE A 3 0.69 3.09 13.78
C PHE A 3 1.43 4.43 13.80
N GLU A 4 2.21 4.71 14.85
CA GLU A 4 2.81 6.04 15.08
C GLU A 4 3.80 6.49 13.99
N MET A 5 4.20 5.59 13.08
CA MET A 5 5.04 5.89 11.93
C MET A 5 4.34 5.81 10.57
N VAL A 6 3.03 5.54 10.53
CA VAL A 6 2.24 5.50 9.29
C VAL A 6 1.21 6.62 9.32
N PHE A 7 1.51 7.72 8.62
CA PHE A 7 0.58 8.83 8.47
C PHE A 7 -0.34 8.57 7.29
N PHE A 8 -1.59 8.24 7.59
CA PHE A 8 -2.65 8.32 6.59
C PHE A 8 -3.03 9.79 6.42
N HIS A 9 -3.18 10.20 5.17
CA HIS A 9 -3.70 11.51 4.81
C HIS A 9 -5.11 11.37 4.22
N PRO A 10 -6.12 11.06 5.06
CA PRO A 10 -7.49 10.82 4.58
C PRO A 10 -8.19 12.11 4.14
N GLU A 11 -7.75 13.25 4.66
CA GLU A 11 -8.33 14.55 4.36
C GLU A 11 -7.66 15.18 3.14
N LEU A 12 -8.48 15.70 2.23
CA LEU A 12 -8.04 16.59 1.17
C LEU A 12 -7.82 18.00 1.74
N PRO A 13 -7.02 18.86 1.08
CA PRO A 13 -6.77 20.23 1.54
C PRO A 13 -8.04 21.07 1.76
N VAL A 14 -9.15 20.67 1.14
CA VAL A 14 -10.46 21.30 1.25
C VAL A 14 -11.52 20.20 1.31
N GLN A 15 -12.61 20.43 2.03
CA GLN A 15 -13.76 19.55 2.01
C GLN A 15 -14.40 19.55 0.62
N VAL A 16 -14.61 18.35 0.05
CA VAL A 16 -15.19 18.17 -1.28
C VAL A 16 -16.27 17.12 -1.27
N ASN A 17 -17.17 17.21 -2.25
CA ASN A 17 -18.25 16.28 -2.49
C ASN A 17 -18.07 15.62 -3.86
N LYS A 18 -17.87 14.30 -3.86
CA LYS A 18 -17.66 13.50 -5.07
C LYS A 18 -18.78 13.60 -6.11
N GLN A 19 -20.01 13.89 -5.69
CA GLN A 19 -21.18 13.97 -6.57
C GLN A 19 -21.42 15.40 -7.10
N ALA A 20 -21.06 16.42 -6.32
CA ALA A 20 -21.35 17.81 -6.64
C ALA A 20 -20.16 18.54 -7.30
N ASP A 21 -18.93 18.18 -6.95
CA ASP A 21 -17.74 18.86 -7.46
C ASP A 21 -17.27 18.31 -8.80
N LEU A 22 -16.63 19.19 -9.60
CA LEU A 22 -16.14 18.85 -10.93
C LEU A 22 -15.08 17.74 -10.85
N PRO A 23 -15.15 16.66 -11.67
CA PRO A 23 -14.17 15.58 -11.65
C PRO A 23 -12.72 16.03 -11.87
N ALA A 24 -12.51 17.07 -12.69
CA ALA A 24 -11.17 17.63 -12.91
C ALA A 24 -10.60 18.27 -11.64
N TYR A 25 -11.44 18.93 -10.85
CA TYR A 25 -11.03 19.53 -9.57
C TYR A 25 -10.68 18.47 -8.55
N LEU A 26 -11.52 17.43 -8.40
CA LEU A 26 -11.24 16.30 -7.51
C LEU A 26 -9.94 15.57 -7.89
N LYS A 27 -9.69 15.41 -9.19
CA LYS A 27 -8.44 14.83 -9.71
C LYS A 27 -7.23 15.70 -9.35
N GLN A 28 -7.34 17.02 -9.47
CA GLN A 28 -6.25 17.92 -9.10
C GLN A 28 -5.89 17.80 -7.62
N LEU A 29 -6.88 17.81 -6.72
CA LEU A 29 -6.64 17.67 -5.28
C LEU A 29 -5.96 16.33 -4.92
N ALA A 30 -6.35 15.24 -5.59
CA ALA A 30 -5.69 13.95 -5.42
C ALA A 30 -4.22 13.99 -5.90
N LEU A 31 -3.95 14.66 -7.04
CA LEU A 31 -2.59 14.82 -7.55
C LEU A 31 -1.74 15.71 -6.65
N ASP A 32 -2.31 16.77 -6.08
CA ASP A 32 -1.61 17.65 -5.13
C ASP A 32 -1.18 16.84 -3.89
N ARG A 33 -2.09 16.01 -3.35
CA ARG A 33 -1.80 15.12 -2.22
C ARG A 33 -0.72 14.08 -2.55
N ILE A 34 -0.71 13.55 -3.77
CA ILE A 34 0.34 12.63 -4.27
C ILE A 34 1.67 13.37 -4.44
N GLY A 35 1.63 14.64 -4.86
CA GLY A 35 2.81 15.50 -5.04
C GLY A 35 3.56 15.79 -3.73
N ASP A 36 2.90 15.69 -2.58
CA ASP A 36 3.54 15.83 -1.27
C ASP A 36 4.40 14.62 -0.87
N ILE A 37 4.31 13.49 -1.59
CA ILE A 37 5.09 12.30 -1.27
C ILE A 37 6.57 12.60 -1.55
N PRO A 38 7.47 12.45 -0.55
CA PRO A 38 8.89 12.69 -0.76
C PRO A 38 9.47 11.85 -1.90
N ILE A 39 10.35 12.43 -2.72
CA ILE A 39 10.97 11.72 -3.85
C ILE A 39 11.79 10.50 -3.42
N ASP A 40 12.28 10.52 -2.18
CA ASP A 40 13.06 9.48 -1.51
C ASP A 40 12.21 8.52 -0.68
N ALA A 41 10.88 8.67 -0.72
CA ALA A 41 9.96 7.78 -0.01
C ALA A 41 10.13 6.33 -0.47
N VAL A 42 9.98 5.41 0.48
CA VAL A 42 9.99 3.97 0.22
C VAL A 42 8.73 3.60 -0.56
N GLN A 43 8.91 3.04 -1.75
CA GLN A 43 7.83 2.55 -2.59
C GLN A 43 7.61 1.07 -2.33
N VAL A 44 6.38 0.70 -1.99
CA VAL A 44 5.97 -0.69 -1.74
C VAL A 44 4.92 -1.08 -2.78
N PHE A 45 5.19 -2.15 -3.51
CA PHE A 45 4.26 -2.75 -4.46
C PHE A 45 3.92 -4.15 -3.99
N THR A 46 2.63 -4.47 -3.97
CA THR A 46 2.11 -5.74 -3.48
C THR A 46 1.35 -6.47 -4.59
N ASP A 47 1.41 -7.79 -4.57
CA ASP A 47 0.68 -8.64 -5.50
C ASP A 47 0.08 -9.85 -4.77
N GLY A 48 -1.13 -10.22 -5.15
CA GLY A 48 -1.79 -11.44 -4.72
C GLY A 48 -1.99 -12.38 -5.90
N SER A 49 -1.63 -13.64 -5.74
CA SER A 49 -1.82 -14.64 -6.80
C SER A 49 -2.59 -15.84 -6.27
N ARG A 50 -3.26 -16.57 -7.16
CA ARG A 50 -3.88 -17.86 -6.87
C ARG A 50 -3.87 -18.72 -8.12
N ASP A 51 -3.48 -19.98 -7.98
CA ASP A 51 -3.56 -20.98 -9.05
C ASP A 51 -4.94 -21.68 -9.07
N ASP A 52 -5.15 -22.54 -10.06
CA ASP A 52 -6.38 -23.30 -10.24
C ASP A 52 -6.61 -24.37 -9.14
N ASN A 53 -5.56 -24.72 -8.38
CA ASN A 53 -5.62 -25.63 -7.25
C ASN A 53 -5.91 -24.91 -5.92
N TYR A 54 -6.40 -23.68 -5.98
CA TYR A 54 -6.66 -22.82 -4.82
C TYR A 54 -5.42 -22.48 -4.00
N ARG A 55 -4.23 -22.64 -4.58
CA ARG A 55 -2.97 -22.26 -3.94
C ARG A 55 -2.70 -20.79 -4.19
N SER A 56 -2.78 -19.97 -3.14
CA SER A 56 -2.57 -18.51 -3.18
C SER A 56 -1.22 -18.00 -2.69
N GLY A 57 -0.53 -17.14 -3.44
CA GLY A 57 0.71 -16.49 -3.02
C GLY A 57 0.52 -15.01 -2.72
N ARG A 58 1.48 -14.43 -1.98
CA ARG A 58 1.65 -12.97 -1.87
C ARG A 58 3.06 -12.59 -2.29
N GLY A 59 3.16 -11.50 -3.03
CA GLY A 59 4.41 -10.90 -3.48
C GLY A 59 4.55 -9.47 -2.97
N ILE A 60 5.79 -9.07 -2.73
CA ILE A 60 6.15 -7.69 -2.45
C ILE A 60 7.42 -7.31 -3.20
N TYR A 61 7.42 -6.09 -3.72
CA TYR A 61 8.56 -5.41 -4.27
C TYR A 61 8.70 -4.07 -3.53
N ILE A 62 9.80 -3.88 -2.80
CA ILE A 62 10.11 -2.62 -2.11
C ILE A 62 11.26 -1.96 -2.85
N LYS A 63 11.12 -0.67 -3.13
CA LYS A 63 12.14 0.16 -3.73
C LYS A 63 12.36 1.40 -2.86
N SER A 64 13.60 1.59 -2.42
CA SER A 64 14.12 2.83 -1.85
C SER A 64 15.16 3.43 -2.80
N GLN A 65 15.80 4.54 -2.43
CA GLN A 65 16.85 5.16 -3.26
C GLN A 65 17.99 4.18 -3.60
N ASP A 66 18.45 3.41 -2.61
CA ASP A 66 19.66 2.58 -2.76
C ASP A 66 19.39 1.07 -2.75
N HIS A 67 18.17 0.65 -2.39
CA HIS A 67 17.86 -0.75 -2.16
C HIS A 67 16.58 -1.19 -2.88
N ILE A 68 16.63 -2.41 -3.41
CA ILE A 68 15.49 -3.13 -3.95
C ILE A 68 15.36 -4.44 -3.18
N LEU A 69 14.18 -4.72 -2.64
CA LEU A 69 13.85 -5.96 -1.95
C LEU A 69 12.66 -6.64 -2.63
N ARG A 70 12.75 -7.94 -2.86
CA ARG A 70 11.70 -8.76 -3.46
C ARG A 70 11.45 -9.97 -2.60
N ILE A 71 10.22 -10.15 -2.13
CA ILE A 71 9.84 -11.31 -1.34
C ILE A 71 8.57 -11.92 -1.93
N GLN A 72 8.54 -13.23 -2.03
CA GLN A 72 7.36 -14.00 -2.43
C GLN A 72 7.12 -15.07 -1.38
N ARG A 73 5.90 -15.18 -0.87
CA ARG A 73 5.52 -16.18 0.13
C ARG A 73 4.22 -16.88 -0.25
N ARG A 74 4.16 -18.16 0.14
CA ARG A 74 2.95 -18.99 0.06
C ARG A 74 2.00 -18.58 1.19
N ASN A 75 0.73 -18.34 0.88
CA ASN A 75 -0.34 -18.23 1.88
C ASN A 75 -0.94 -19.61 2.16
N PRO A 76 -1.64 -19.78 3.30
CA PRO A 76 -2.50 -20.94 3.51
C PRO A 76 -3.43 -21.20 2.32
N ASP A 77 -3.72 -22.48 2.06
CA ASP A 77 -4.62 -22.88 0.98
C ASP A 77 -6.02 -22.28 1.19
N GLY A 78 -6.68 -21.91 0.09
CA GLY A 78 -8.01 -21.28 0.13
C GLY A 78 -8.01 -19.77 0.40
N CYS A 79 -6.86 -19.10 0.53
CA CYS A 79 -6.82 -17.64 0.55
C CYS A 79 -7.28 -17.07 -0.81
N SER A 80 -8.04 -15.98 -0.80
CA SER A 80 -8.33 -15.24 -2.04
C SER A 80 -7.13 -14.38 -2.44
N VAL A 81 -7.10 -13.95 -3.70
CA VAL A 81 -6.12 -12.96 -4.19
C VAL A 81 -6.16 -11.70 -3.33
N PHE A 82 -7.36 -11.15 -3.12
CA PHE A 82 -7.56 -9.95 -2.30
C PHE A 82 -7.05 -10.12 -0.86
N ARG A 83 -7.34 -11.25 -0.21
CA ARG A 83 -6.85 -11.49 1.16
C ARG A 83 -5.33 -11.66 1.19
N SER A 84 -4.72 -12.17 0.12
CA SER A 84 -3.27 -12.30 -0.01
C SER A 84 -2.57 -10.93 -0.04
N GLU A 85 -3.17 -9.95 -0.70
CA GLU A 85 -2.71 -8.55 -0.72
C GLU A 85 -2.84 -7.89 0.66
N LEU A 86 -3.98 -8.08 1.34
CA LEU A 86 -4.18 -7.52 2.68
C LEU A 86 -3.16 -8.07 3.69
N ILE A 87 -2.84 -9.37 3.64
CA ILE A 87 -1.84 -9.97 4.53
C ILE A 87 -0.46 -9.33 4.31
N ILE A 88 -0.05 -9.12 3.06
CA ILE A 88 1.27 -8.52 2.80
C ILE A 88 1.30 -7.05 3.20
N ILE A 89 0.22 -6.29 2.99
CA ILE A 89 0.11 -4.89 3.44
C ILE A 89 0.26 -4.82 4.97
N ASP A 90 -0.46 -5.67 5.72
CA ASP A 90 -0.38 -5.74 7.18
C ASP A 90 1.03 -6.07 7.67
N GLU A 91 1.68 -7.09 7.08
CA GLU A 91 3.06 -7.48 7.43
C GLU A 91 4.07 -6.36 7.16
N VAL A 92 3.92 -5.65 6.04
CA VAL A 92 4.84 -4.56 5.67
C VAL A 92 4.67 -3.38 6.59
N LEU A 93 3.44 -2.95 6.83
CA LEU A 93 3.17 -1.84 7.74
C LEU A 93 3.67 -2.15 9.14
N GLY A 94 3.48 -3.39 9.63
CA GLY A 94 4.04 -3.83 10.90
C GLY A 94 5.57 -3.82 10.94
N SER A 95 6.23 -4.21 9.84
CA SER A 95 7.70 -4.21 9.74
C SER A 95 8.27 -2.79 9.67
N LEU A 96 7.62 -1.88 8.94
CA LEU A 96 8.04 -0.48 8.81
C LEU A 96 7.80 0.32 10.08
N ALA A 97 6.76 -0.02 10.84
CA ALA A 97 6.45 0.61 12.13
C ALA A 97 7.24 0.04 13.31
N SER A 98 8.08 -0.98 13.08
CA SER A 98 8.93 -1.54 14.14
C SER A 98 10.20 -0.71 14.29
N PRO A 99 10.61 -0.34 15.52
CA PRO A 99 11.88 0.35 15.73
C PRO A 99 13.06 -0.52 15.27
N PRO A 100 14.17 0.07 14.80
CA PRO A 100 15.37 -0.68 14.47
C PRO A 100 15.89 -1.40 15.72
N ASN A 101 16.21 -2.70 15.58
CA ASN A 101 16.84 -3.50 16.64
C ASN A 101 18.27 -3.01 16.96
#